data_AF-X1VRN2-F1
#
_entry.id   AF-X1VRN2-F1
#
_cell.length_a   1.000
_cell.length_b   1.000
_cell.length_c   1.000
_cell.angle_alpha   90.00
_cell.angle_beta   90.00
_cell.angle_gamma   90.00
#
_symmetry.space_group_name_H-M   'P 1'
#
loop_
_entity.id
_entity.type
_entity.pdbx_description
1 polymer ?
#
loop_
_entity_poly.entity_id
_entity_poly.type
_entity_poly.pdbx_seq_one_letter_code
_entity_poly.pdbx_strand_id
1 'polypeptide(L)'
;LVLKFDYHQVKIISVSDGIVTGEEDSKLGIHIRGLINELYLDDLRKKTMRGLEGQKLRGFSTGENVYGYYTKPVGELKLNKRGQAKYEGMVHKINPDEADVVHRIYKEFIKGKSLAKIVKELNQDKIPTKKGY
;
A
#
# COMPACT_ATOMS: atom_id res chain seq x y z
N LEU A 1 -5.88 -5.04 24.96
CA LEU A 1 -6.72 -6.22 24.63
C LEU A 1 -6.53 -7.33 25.68
N VAL A 2 -5.30 -7.82 25.88
CA VAL A 2 -4.97 -8.89 26.86
C VAL A 2 -5.47 -8.60 28.27
N LEU A 3 -5.19 -7.41 28.83
CA LEU A 3 -5.64 -6.99 30.17
C LEU A 3 -7.16 -6.97 30.33
N LYS A 4 -7.91 -6.73 29.24
CA LYS A 4 -9.39 -6.69 29.27
C LYS A 4 -9.98 -8.10 29.40
N PHE A 5 -9.37 -9.09 28.74
CA PHE A 5 -9.81 -10.48 28.83
C PHE A 5 -9.43 -11.12 30.17
N ASP A 6 -8.27 -10.75 30.71
CA ASP A 6 -7.83 -11.15 32.06
C ASP A 6 -8.83 -10.70 33.14
N TYR A 7 -9.34 -9.45 33.05
CA TYR A 7 -10.39 -8.95 33.94
C TYR A 7 -11.68 -9.79 33.91
N HIS A 8 -12.02 -10.36 32.75
CA HIS A 8 -13.16 -11.26 32.59
C HIS A 8 -12.82 -12.73 32.84
N GLN A 9 -11.63 -13.04 33.38
CA GLN A 9 -11.12 -14.40 33.62
C GLN A 9 -11.07 -15.26 32.35
N VAL A 10 -10.93 -14.63 31.18
CA VAL A 10 -10.80 -15.30 29.90
C VAL A 10 -9.32 -15.49 29.57
N LYS A 11 -8.89 -16.74 29.46
CA LYS A 11 -7.52 -17.09 29.05
C LYS A 11 -7.37 -17.01 27.53
N ILE A 12 -6.33 -16.32 27.08
CA ILE A 12 -5.87 -16.25 25.70
C ILE A 12 -4.69 -17.21 25.51
N ILE A 13 -4.72 -17.97 24.42
CA ILE A 13 -3.66 -18.90 24.03
C ILE A 13 -3.06 -18.42 22.71
N SER A 14 -1.79 -18.00 22.73
CA SER A 14 -1.02 -17.75 21.51
C SER A 14 -0.31 -19.03 21.07
N VAL A 15 -0.84 -19.69 20.04
CA VAL A 15 -0.26 -20.94 19.50
C VAL A 15 1.10 -20.70 18.85
N SER A 16 1.30 -19.55 18.20
CA SER A 16 2.56 -19.20 17.54
C SER A 16 3.68 -18.87 18.50
N ASP A 17 3.35 -18.37 19.69
CA ASP A 17 4.33 -17.93 20.68
C ASP A 17 4.43 -18.91 21.87
N GLY A 18 3.54 -19.90 21.96
CA GLY A 18 3.49 -20.85 23.07
C GLY A 18 3.08 -20.21 24.41
N ILE A 19 2.36 -19.09 24.38
CA ILE A 19 2.02 -18.32 25.58
C ILE A 19 0.55 -18.55 25.96
N VAL A 20 0.31 -18.94 27.21
CA VAL A 20 -1.04 -19.01 27.81
C VAL A 20 -1.16 -17.93 28.87
N THR A 21 -2.14 -17.03 28.74
CA THR A 21 -2.37 -16.00 29.78
C THR A 21 -2.88 -16.66 31.06
N GLY A 22 -2.23 -16.38 32.19
CA GLY A 22 -2.59 -16.91 33.51
C GLY A 22 -1.56 -17.85 34.12
N GLU A 23 -0.49 -18.18 33.39
CA GLU A 23 0.71 -18.80 33.96
C GLU A 23 1.61 -17.73 34.60
N GLU A 24 2.41 -18.10 35.61
CA GLU A 24 3.21 -17.18 36.43
C GLU A 24 4.16 -16.31 35.58
N ASP A 25 4.79 -16.91 34.57
CA ASP A 25 5.75 -16.23 33.68
C ASP A 25 5.11 -15.61 32.42
N SER A 26 3.79 -15.81 32.21
CA SER A 26 3.12 -15.39 30.96
C SER A 26 3.17 -13.87 30.75
N LYS A 27 3.12 -13.07 31.82
CA LYS A 27 3.19 -11.60 31.73
C LYS A 27 4.53 -11.14 31.17
N LEU A 28 5.64 -11.68 31.67
CA LEU A 28 6.98 -11.32 31.21
C LEU A 28 7.18 -11.71 29.75
N GLY A 29 6.77 -12.93 29.37
CA GLY A 29 6.83 -13.40 27.99
C GLY A 29 6.05 -12.52 27.01
N ILE A 30 4.84 -12.08 27.37
CA ILE A 30 4.01 -11.18 26.56
C ILE A 30 4.71 -9.83 26.36
N HIS A 31 5.26 -9.24 27.43
CA HIS A 31 5.95 -7.95 27.34
C HIS A 31 7.21 -8.04 26.47
N ILE A 32 8.04 -9.07 26.66
CA ILE A 32 9.25 -9.30 25.85
C ILE A 32 8.88 -9.51 24.38
N ARG A 33 7.88 -10.35 24.09
CA ARG A 33 7.44 -10.61 22.71
C ARG A 33 6.87 -9.36 22.05
N GLY A 34 6.12 -8.56 22.81
CA GLY A 34 5.62 -7.26 22.37
C GLY A 34 6.74 -6.33 21.94
N LEU A 35 7.78 -6.18 22.78
CA LEU A 35 8.96 -5.38 22.46
C LEU A 35 9.71 -5.90 21.24
N ILE A 36 9.93 -7.22 21.13
CA ILE A 36 10.61 -7.82 19.97
C ILE A 36 9.84 -7.54 18.68
N ASN A 37 8.51 -7.70 18.70
CA ASN A 37 7.67 -7.45 17.53
C ASN A 37 7.70 -5.98 17.12
N GLU A 38 7.71 -5.06 18.08
CA GLU A 38 7.84 -3.62 17.81
C GLU A 38 9.19 -3.28 17.16
N LEU A 39 10.29 -3.77 17.74
CA LEU A 39 11.63 -3.60 17.18
C LEU A 39 11.73 -4.18 15.76
N TYR A 40 11.12 -5.34 15.54
CA TYR A 40 11.04 -5.95 14.21
C TYR A 40 10.25 -5.07 13.23
N LEU A 41 9.08 -4.55 13.61
CA LEU A 41 8.28 -3.67 12.77
C LEU A 41 9.03 -2.37 12.43
N ASP A 42 9.80 -1.84 13.37
CA ASP A 42 10.62 -0.65 13.15
C ASP A 42 11.76 -0.89 12.16
N ASP A 43 12.49 -2.00 12.30
CA ASP A 43 13.52 -2.37 11.34
C ASP A 43 12.93 -2.70 9.97
N LEU A 44 11.81 -3.43 9.93
CA LEU A 44 11.09 -3.75 8.70
C LEU A 44 10.64 -2.48 7.97
N ARG A 45 10.12 -1.47 8.70
CA ARG A 45 9.74 -0.17 8.14
C ARG A 45 10.96 0.50 7.51
N LYS A 46 12.10 0.56 8.21
CA LYS A 46 13.34 1.15 7.69
C LYS A 46 13.85 0.41 6.46
N LYS A 47 13.87 -0.93 6.47
CA LYS A 47 14.27 -1.76 5.32
C LYS A 47 13.36 -1.55 4.12
N THR A 48 12.05 -1.50 4.34
CA THR A 48 11.05 -1.27 3.29
C THR A 48 11.25 0.11 2.66
N MET A 49 11.37 1.16 3.48
CA MET A 49 11.61 2.52 2.99
C MET A 49 12.91 2.63 2.20
N ARG A 50 14.03 2.07 2.69
CA ARG A 50 15.29 2.03 1.94
C ARG A 50 15.15 1.30 0.60
N GLY A 51 14.41 0.20 0.57
CA GLY A 51 14.14 -0.55 -0.66
C GLY A 51 13.37 0.28 -1.69
N LEU A 52 12.30 0.96 -1.25
CA LEU A 52 11.50 1.85 -2.08
C LEU A 52 12.34 3.05 -2.55
N GLU A 53 13.06 3.71 -1.65
CA GLU A 53 13.96 4.81 -1.99
C GLU A 53 14.99 4.40 -3.06
N GLY A 54 15.61 3.23 -2.88
CA GLY A 54 16.53 2.67 -3.88
C GLY A 54 15.88 2.44 -5.25
N GLN A 55 14.63 1.94 -5.29
CA GLN A 55 13.88 1.83 -6.54
C GLN A 55 13.60 3.22 -7.15
N LYS A 56 13.21 4.20 -6.34
CA LYS A 56 12.91 5.56 -6.80
C LYS A 56 14.15 6.27 -7.35
N LEU A 57 15.31 6.13 -6.69
CA LEU A 57 16.59 6.66 -7.15
C LEU A 57 17.04 6.04 -8.48
N ARG A 58 16.68 4.77 -8.74
CA ARG A 58 16.89 4.12 -10.04
C ARG A 58 15.89 4.56 -11.13
N GLY A 59 15.00 5.51 -10.82
CA GLY A 59 13.99 6.00 -11.75
C GLY A 59 12.75 5.11 -11.86
N PHE A 60 12.61 4.10 -10.99
CA PHE A 60 11.44 3.23 -10.96
C PHE A 60 10.30 3.82 -10.12
N SER A 61 9.09 3.45 -10.47
CA SER A 61 7.90 3.69 -9.65
C SER A 61 7.89 2.79 -8.43
N THR A 62 7.47 3.37 -7.31
CA THR A 62 7.41 2.76 -5.97
C THR A 62 6.01 2.81 -5.37
N GLY A 63 5.01 3.19 -6.17
CA GLY A 63 3.64 3.40 -5.72
C GLY A 63 2.62 2.62 -6.53
N GLU A 64 1.36 2.84 -6.18
CA GLU A 64 0.23 2.29 -6.92
C GLU A 64 0.05 2.95 -8.29
N ASN A 65 -0.82 2.36 -9.10
CA ASN A 65 -1.28 3.00 -10.33
C ASN A 65 -2.01 4.32 -10.01
N VAL A 66 -1.82 5.36 -10.82
CA VAL A 66 -2.45 6.68 -10.68
C VAL A 66 -3.23 6.97 -11.95
N TYR A 67 -4.44 7.54 -11.83
CA TYR A 67 -5.26 7.89 -13.00
C TYR A 67 -4.50 8.85 -13.92
N GLY A 68 -4.56 8.61 -15.23
CA GLY A 68 -3.73 9.26 -16.24
C GLY A 68 -2.43 8.51 -16.55
N TYR A 69 -2.13 7.44 -15.80
CA TYR A 69 -0.94 6.62 -15.98
C TYR A 69 -1.27 5.13 -15.95
N TYR A 70 -0.34 4.32 -16.46
CA TYR A 70 -0.29 2.89 -16.24
C TYR A 70 1.14 2.47 -15.88
N THR A 71 1.27 1.30 -15.27
CA THR A 71 2.56 0.77 -14.85
C THR A 71 3.08 -0.24 -15.86
N LYS A 72 4.31 -0.05 -16.34
CA LYS A 72 4.98 -0.97 -17.27
C LYS A 72 6.24 -1.57 -16.63
N PRO A 73 6.46 -2.90 -16.70
CA PRO A 73 7.71 -3.50 -16.25
C PRO A 73 8.89 -3.08 -17.12
N VAL A 74 10.06 -2.93 -16.50
CA VAL A 74 11.32 -2.57 -17.14
C VAL A 74 12.42 -3.55 -16.71
N GLY A 75 13.33 -3.83 -17.64
CA GLY A 75 14.44 -4.76 -17.47
C GLY A 75 14.13 -6.18 -17.93
N GLU A 76 15.12 -7.05 -17.79
CA GLU A 76 14.98 -8.45 -18.17
C GLU A 76 14.10 -9.22 -17.19
N LEU A 77 13.30 -10.14 -17.72
CA LEU A 77 12.52 -11.08 -16.93
C LEU A 77 13.48 -12.08 -16.26
N LYS A 78 13.67 -11.96 -14.95
CA LYS A 78 14.43 -12.92 -14.14
C LYS A 78 13.47 -13.78 -13.35
N LEU A 79 13.75 -15.07 -13.24
CA LEU A 79 12.98 -15.95 -12.34
C LEU A 79 13.53 -15.82 -10.92
N ASN A 80 12.66 -15.58 -9.94
CA ASN A 80 13.06 -15.66 -8.54
C ASN A 80 13.25 -17.13 -8.10
N LYS A 81 13.73 -17.34 -6.87
CA LYS A 81 13.91 -18.69 -6.28
C LYS A 81 12.62 -19.54 -6.22
N ARG A 82 11.46 -18.94 -6.48
CA ARG A 82 10.13 -19.57 -6.50
C ARG A 82 9.57 -19.71 -7.92
N GLY A 83 10.37 -19.48 -8.96
CA GLY A 83 9.95 -19.57 -10.36
C GLY A 83 9.01 -18.45 -10.82
N GLN A 84 8.93 -17.33 -10.08
CA GLN A 84 8.07 -16.21 -10.46
C GLN A 84 8.86 -15.14 -11.22
N ALA A 85 8.18 -14.52 -12.18
CA ALA A 85 8.64 -13.36 -12.92
C ALA A 85 9.08 -12.23 -11.97
N LYS A 86 10.34 -11.81 -12.09
CA LYS A 86 10.92 -10.67 -11.39
C LYS A 86 11.55 -9.73 -12.41
N TYR A 87 10.97 -8.55 -12.52
CA TYR A 87 11.50 -7.44 -13.32
C TYR A 87 12.47 -6.60 -12.49
N GLU A 88 13.30 -5.80 -13.15
CA GLU A 88 14.26 -4.90 -12.49
C GLU A 88 13.54 -3.72 -11.82
N GLY A 89 12.44 -3.30 -12.42
CA GLY A 89 11.56 -2.31 -11.84
C GLY A 89 10.29 -2.10 -12.64
N MET A 90 9.51 -1.13 -12.20
CA MET A 90 8.29 -0.68 -12.82
C MET A 90 8.44 0.80 -13.16
N VAL A 91 7.84 1.27 -14.24
CA VAL A 91 7.78 2.71 -14.56
C VAL A 91 6.35 3.13 -14.86
N HIS A 92 6.02 4.39 -14.54
CA HIS A 92 4.78 4.98 -15.01
C HIS A 92 4.91 5.43 -16.45
N LYS A 93 3.91 5.11 -17.25
CA LYS A 93 3.70 5.62 -18.60
C LYS A 93 2.36 6.32 -18.66
N ILE A 94 2.27 7.38 -19.44
CA ILE A 94 1.04 8.14 -19.62
C ILE A 94 0.03 7.24 -20.31
N ASN A 95 -1.18 7.15 -19.75
CA ASN A 95 -2.34 6.62 -20.45
C ASN A 95 -3.01 7.78 -21.20
N PRO A 96 -2.93 7.85 -22.55
CA PRO A 96 -3.46 8.99 -23.30
C PRO A 96 -4.95 9.25 -23.02
N ASP A 97 -5.75 8.18 -22.95
CA ASP A 97 -7.21 8.30 -22.80
C ASP A 97 -7.57 8.94 -21.45
N GLU A 98 -6.94 8.48 -20.36
CA GLU A 98 -7.15 9.06 -19.03
C GLU A 98 -6.48 10.43 -18.88
N ALA A 99 -5.33 10.65 -19.54
CA ALA A 99 -4.63 11.93 -19.50
C ALA A 99 -5.44 13.05 -20.19
N ASP A 100 -6.14 12.75 -21.27
CA ASP A 100 -7.03 13.69 -21.95
C ASP A 100 -8.19 14.15 -21.04
N VAL A 101 -8.71 13.25 -20.20
CA VAL A 101 -9.70 13.59 -19.18
C VAL A 101 -9.10 14.57 -18.16
N VAL A 102 -7.88 14.32 -17.69
CA VAL A 102 -7.18 15.24 -16.78
C VAL A 102 -6.98 16.61 -17.45
N HIS A 103 -6.51 16.65 -18.69
CA HIS A 103 -6.36 17.88 -19.45
C HIS A 103 -7.69 18.64 -19.61
N ARG A 104 -8.79 17.92 -19.88
CA ARG A 104 -10.14 18.51 -19.94
C ARG A 104 -10.53 19.16 -18.61
N ILE A 105 -10.34 18.47 -17.48
CA ILE A 105 -10.65 19.00 -16.15
C ILE A 105 -9.96 20.34 -15.91
N TYR A 106 -8.64 20.39 -16.13
CA TYR A 106 -7.86 21.62 -15.94
C TYR A 106 -8.30 22.74 -16.89
N LYS A 107 -8.51 22.41 -18.18
CA LYS A 107 -8.95 23.38 -19.19
C LYS A 107 -10.31 23.97 -18.87
N GLU A 108 -11.24 23.16 -18.39
CA GLU A 108 -12.58 23.62 -18.00
C GLU A 108 -12.57 24.44 -16.70
N PHE A 109 -11.73 24.06 -15.74
CA PHE A 109 -11.57 24.79 -14.49
C PHE A 109 -10.97 26.18 -14.72
N ILE A 110 -9.91 26.30 -15.54
CA ILE A 110 -9.29 27.58 -15.90
C ILE A 110 -10.28 28.51 -16.63
N LYS A 111 -11.24 27.94 -17.38
CA LYS A 111 -12.32 28.69 -18.02
C LYS A 111 -13.43 29.15 -17.04
N GLY A 112 -13.28 28.89 -15.74
CA GLY A 112 -14.20 29.33 -14.70
C GLY A 112 -15.37 28.37 -14.44
N LYS A 113 -15.36 27.14 -14.96
CA LYS A 113 -16.36 26.14 -14.54
C LYS A 113 -16.08 25.69 -13.11
N SER A 114 -17.13 25.55 -12.30
CA SER A 114 -17.02 24.98 -10.96
C SER A 114 -16.72 23.47 -11.02
N LEU A 115 -16.00 22.96 -10.01
CA LEU A 115 -15.67 21.53 -9.91
C LEU A 115 -16.93 20.64 -9.92
N ALA A 116 -17.99 21.07 -9.24
CA ALA A 116 -19.26 20.34 -9.22
C ALA A 116 -19.88 20.20 -10.62
N LYS A 117 -19.78 21.25 -11.45
CA LYS A 117 -20.26 21.21 -12.83
C LYS A 117 -19.41 20.28 -13.70
N ILE A 118 -18.08 20.36 -13.57
CA ILE A 118 -17.15 19.48 -14.30
C ILE A 118 -17.42 18.01 -13.96
N VAL A 119 -17.56 17.67 -12.68
CA VAL A 119 -17.87 16.30 -12.24
C VAL A 119 -19.21 15.83 -12.82
N LYS A 120 -20.25 16.67 -12.80
CA LYS A 120 -21.56 16.32 -13.35
C LYS A 120 -21.49 16.03 -14.85
N GLU A 121 -20.74 16.83 -15.61
CA GLU A 121 -20.54 16.62 -17.05
C GLU A 121 -19.73 15.35 -17.34
N LEU A 122 -18.64 15.09 -16.60
CA LEU A 122 -17.87 13.84 -16.72
C LEU A 122 -18.72 12.59 -16.44
N ASN A 123 -19.61 12.67 -15.44
CA ASN A 123 -20.54 11.59 -15.12
C ASN A 123 -21.60 11.40 -16.22
N GLN A 124 -22.11 12.50 -16.81
CA GLN A 124 -23.03 12.44 -17.95
C GLN A 124 -22.39 11.79 -19.17
N ASP A 125 -21.12 12.11 -19.42
CA ASP A 125 -20.30 11.54 -20.49
C ASP A 125 -19.84 10.10 -20.21
N LYS A 126 -20.20 9.53 -19.04
CA LYS A 126 -19.84 8.19 -18.60
C LYS A 126 -18.32 7.94 -18.66
N ILE A 127 -17.54 8.92 -18.20
CA ILE A 127 -16.09 8.75 -18.11
C ILE A 127 -15.77 7.80 -16.94
N PRO A 128 -15.03 6.70 -17.18
CA PRO A 128 -14.70 5.73 -16.14
C PRO A 128 -13.71 6.31 -15.12
N THR A 129 -13.88 5.94 -13.86
CA THR A 129 -12.91 6.27 -12.80
C THR A 129 -11.75 5.26 -12.77
N LYS A 130 -10.70 5.53 -11.97
CA LYS A 130 -9.59 4.57 -11.72
C LYS A 130 -10.09 3.17 -11.32
N LYS A 131 -11.24 3.07 -10.64
CA LYS A 131 -11.82 1.80 -10.17
C LYS A 131 -12.89 1.23 -11.11
N GLY A 132 -13.23 1.91 -12.20
CA GLY A 132 -14.37 1.59 -13.06
C GLY A 132 -15.58 2.51 -12.83
N TYR A 133 -16.77 2.02 -13.22
CA TYR A 133 -18.07 2.68 -13.02
C TYR A 133 -18.64 2.43 -11.62
#